data_AF-A0A7S3NRU0-F1
#
_entry.id   AF-A0A7S3NRU0-F1
#
_cell.length_a   1.000
_cell.length_b   1.000
_cell.length_c   1.000
_cell.angle_alpha   90.00
_cell.angle_beta   90.00
_cell.angle_gamma   90.00
#
_symmetry.space_group_name_H-M   'P 1'
#
loop_
_entity.id
_entity.type
_entity.pdbx_description
1 polymer ?
#
loop_
_entity_poly.entity_id
_entity_poly.type
_entity_poly.pdbx_seq_one_letter_code
_entity_poly.pdbx_strand_id
1 'polypeptide(L)'
;QAFDKHFNDMIGEYGKLVWANLLNNKRSYEMKLIRRFEELVKMYAGSNNRYLYFNFHQECSKNNFKVMEQKLKLGSCSNFLGFLVKQRGRVDKRQVGVLRTNCLDCLDRTNIC
;
A
#
# COMPACT_ATOMS: atom_id res chain seq x y z
N GLN A 1 17.04 -6.45 12.37
CA GLN A 1 15.99 -6.01 13.33
C GLN A 1 14.64 -6.61 12.92
N ALA A 2 13.60 -6.52 13.75
CA ALA A 2 12.28 -7.12 13.44
C ALA A 2 11.64 -6.56 12.15
N PHE A 3 11.84 -5.26 11.88
CA PHE A 3 11.33 -4.61 10.66
C PHE A 3 11.97 -5.18 9.39
N ASP A 4 13.30 -5.34 9.37
CA ASP A 4 14.01 -5.85 8.20
C ASP A 4 13.59 -7.26 7.86
N LYS A 5 13.47 -8.11 8.88
CA LYS A 5 12.98 -9.49 8.72
C LYS A 5 11.58 -9.48 8.12
N HIS A 6 10.66 -8.69 8.70
CA HIS A 6 9.29 -8.58 8.21
C HIS A 6 9.22 -8.12 6.75
N PHE A 7 10.03 -7.13 6.36
CA PHE A 7 10.04 -6.62 4.99
C PHE A 7 10.64 -7.61 4.01
N ASN A 8 11.73 -8.28 4.36
CA ASN A 8 12.34 -9.30 3.53
C ASN A 8 11.42 -10.51 3.36
N ASP A 9 10.74 -10.95 4.42
CA ASP A 9 9.76 -12.04 4.37
C ASP A 9 8.62 -11.67 3.39
N MET A 10 8.07 -10.46 3.48
CA MET A 10 7.02 -9.99 2.55
C MET A 10 7.50 -9.90 1.10
N ILE A 11 8.72 -9.41 0.85
CA ILE A 11 9.28 -9.30 -0.50
C ILE A 11 9.50 -10.69 -1.08
N GLY A 12 9.98 -11.64 -0.26
CA GLY A 12 10.17 -13.02 -0.68
C GLY A 12 8.85 -13.74 -0.99
N GLU A 13 7.80 -13.50 -0.21
CA GLU A 13 6.50 -14.15 -0.38
C GLU A 13 5.68 -13.56 -1.54
N TYR A 14 5.60 -12.23 -1.63
CA TYR A 14 4.70 -11.56 -2.57
C TYR A 14 5.40 -10.97 -3.80
N GLY A 15 6.72 -10.87 -3.80
CA GLY A 15 7.48 -10.21 -4.86
C GLY A 15 7.38 -8.69 -4.76
N LYS A 16 6.48 -8.08 -5.52
CA LYS A 16 6.32 -6.62 -5.55
C LYS A 16 5.44 -6.12 -4.42
N LEU A 17 5.82 -5.01 -3.78
CA LEU A 17 5.05 -4.42 -2.69
C LEU A 17 4.69 -2.97 -2.99
N VAL A 18 3.44 -2.60 -2.76
CA VAL A 18 3.02 -1.20 -2.66
C VAL A 18 2.53 -0.97 -1.24
N TRP A 19 3.16 -0.08 -0.50
CA TRP A 19 2.70 0.32 0.83
C TRP A 19 1.88 1.60 0.73
N ALA A 20 0.63 1.56 1.14
CA ALA A 20 -0.25 2.71 1.24
C ALA A 20 -0.47 3.09 2.70
N ASN A 21 0.03 4.26 3.10
CA ASN A 21 -0.12 4.77 4.46
C ASN A 21 -1.30 5.75 4.51
N LEU A 22 -2.35 5.40 5.25
CA LEU A 22 -3.62 6.13 5.34
C LEU A 22 -3.74 6.99 6.62
N LEU A 23 -2.64 7.12 7.37
CA LEU A 23 -2.60 7.84 8.63
C LEU A 23 -2.84 9.35 8.45
N ASN A 24 -3.41 9.96 9.49
CA ASN A 24 -3.74 11.36 9.57
C ASN A 24 -2.62 12.16 10.23
N ASN A 25 -1.97 13.03 9.47
CA ASN A 25 -0.88 13.90 9.95
C ASN A 25 -1.30 14.93 11.03
N LYS A 26 -2.60 15.14 11.29
CA LYS A 26 -3.07 16.06 12.33
C LYS A 26 -2.89 15.51 13.74
N ARG A 27 -2.79 14.19 13.89
CA ARG A 27 -2.60 13.53 15.18
C ARG A 27 -1.09 13.38 15.42
N SER A 28 -0.61 13.97 16.50
CA SER A 28 0.83 14.02 16.82
C SER A 28 1.47 12.64 16.96
N TYR A 29 0.74 11.64 17.47
CA TYR A 29 1.21 10.26 17.55
C TYR A 29 1.27 9.57 16.18
N GLU A 30 0.26 9.77 15.32
CA GLU A 30 0.27 9.22 13.96
C GLU A 30 1.38 9.87 13.12
N MET A 31 1.66 11.16 13.32
CA MET A 31 2.76 11.84 12.63
C MET A 31 4.13 11.22 12.96
N LYS A 32 4.37 10.81 14.21
CA LYS A 32 5.60 10.09 14.58
C LYS A 32 5.69 8.74 13.88
N LEU A 33 4.58 8.01 13.78
CA LEU A 33 4.51 6.73 13.07
C LEU A 33 4.74 6.89 11.57
N ILE A 34 4.11 7.89 10.94
CA ILE A 34 4.30 8.22 9.52
C ILE A 34 5.79 8.47 9.25
N ARG A 35 6.42 9.38 9.99
CA ARG A 35 7.84 9.73 9.79
C ARG A 35 8.75 8.52 9.95
N ARG A 36 8.55 7.74 11.01
CA ARG A 36 9.39 6.57 11.26
C ARG A 36 9.21 5.50 10.19
N PHE A 37 7.98 5.27 9.75
CA PHE A 37 7.70 4.32 8.67
C PHE A 37 8.32 4.79 7.34
N GLU A 38 8.26 6.09 7.04
CA GLU A 38 8.86 6.69 5.83
C GLU A 38 10.38 6.57 5.79
N GLU A 39 11.06 6.78 6.92
CA GLU A 39 12.50 6.57 7.02
C GLU A 39 12.87 5.11 6.70
N LEU A 40 12.11 4.17 7.24
CA LEU A 40 12.40 2.76 7.09
C LEU A 40 12.05 2.24 5.69
N VAL A 41 10.89 2.60 5.14
CA VAL A 41 10.43 2.15 3.82
C VAL A 41 11.31 2.68 2.69
N LYS A 42 11.92 3.86 2.85
CA LYS A 42 12.86 4.43 1.86
C LYS A 42 14.05 3.51 1.59
N MET A 43 14.50 2.75 2.58
CA MET A 43 15.59 1.77 2.42
C MET A 43 15.20 0.59 1.53
N TYR A 44 13.89 0.35 1.35
CA TYR A 44 13.32 -0.76 0.57
C TYR A 44 12.61 -0.30 -0.71
N ALA A 45 12.51 1.01 -0.94
CA ALA A 45 11.90 1.57 -2.14
C ALA A 45 12.77 1.33 -3.38
N GLY A 46 12.15 1.00 -4.51
CA GLY A 46 12.89 0.67 -5.73
C GLY A 46 11.97 0.28 -6.88
N SER A 47 12.51 -0.37 -7.92
CA SER A 47 11.73 -0.76 -9.10
C SER A 47 10.57 -1.71 -8.79
N ASN A 48 10.73 -2.58 -7.78
CA ASN A 48 9.74 -3.57 -7.35
C ASN A 48 8.87 -3.13 -6.16
N ASN A 49 9.19 -2.00 -5.54
CA ASN A 49 8.61 -1.61 -4.26
C ASN A 49 8.26 -0.12 -4.25
N ARG A 50 7.01 0.22 -3.90
CA ARG A 50 6.52 1.60 -3.91
C ARG A 50 5.92 1.99 -2.57
N TYR A 51 6.13 3.23 -2.17
CA TYR A 51 5.46 3.82 -1.01
C TYR A 51 4.53 4.94 -1.46
N LEU A 52 3.31 4.93 -0.94
CA LEU A 52 2.29 5.93 -1.18
C LEU A 52 1.78 6.44 0.17
N TYR A 53 1.83 7.76 0.35
CA TYR A 53 1.22 8.42 1.50
C TYR A 53 -0.08 9.10 1.09
N PHE A 54 -1.10 8.91 1.92
CA PHE A 54 -2.45 9.41 1.72
C PHE A 54 -3.04 9.90 3.03
N ASN A 55 -3.33 11.19 3.11
CA ASN A 55 -4.11 11.69 4.23
C ASN A 55 -5.60 11.42 3.98
N PHE A 56 -6.09 10.25 4.40
CA PHE A 56 -7.47 9.82 4.16
C PHE A 56 -8.50 10.88 4.61
N HIS A 57 -8.27 11.55 5.73
CA HIS A 57 -9.25 12.51 6.29
C HIS A 57 -9.33 13.81 5.49
N GLN A 58 -8.23 14.23 4.86
CA GLN A 58 -8.23 15.39 3.97
C GLN A 58 -8.68 15.02 2.56
N GLU A 59 -8.18 13.91 2.03
CA GLU A 59 -8.32 13.55 0.62
C GLU A 59 -9.62 12.80 0.31
N CYS A 60 -10.25 12.16 1.30
CA CYS A 60 -11.52 11.44 1.14
C CYS A 60 -12.68 12.07 1.92
N SER A 61 -12.57 13.36 2.28
CA SER A 61 -13.66 14.08 2.92
C SER A 61 -14.92 14.06 2.05
N LYS A 62 -16.10 13.93 2.68
CA LYS A 62 -17.42 13.85 2.01
C LYS A 62 -17.59 12.66 1.06
N ASN A 63 -16.96 11.51 1.33
CA ASN A 63 -17.05 10.28 0.50
C ASN A 63 -16.54 10.45 -0.94
N ASN A 64 -15.63 11.40 -1.18
CA ASN A 64 -15.02 11.57 -2.50
C ASN A 64 -13.73 10.74 -2.60
N PHE A 65 -13.83 9.55 -3.21
CA PHE A 65 -12.70 8.63 -3.36
C PHE A 65 -11.89 8.83 -4.66
N LYS A 66 -12.27 9.80 -5.50
CA LYS A 66 -11.61 10.03 -6.80
C LYS A 66 -10.11 10.29 -6.66
N VAL A 67 -9.68 11.00 -5.61
CA VAL A 67 -8.26 11.29 -5.36
C VAL A 67 -7.49 10.01 -5.01
N MET A 68 -8.11 9.13 -4.22
CA MET A 68 -7.54 7.82 -3.89
C MET A 68 -7.41 6.95 -5.15
N GLU A 69 -8.48 6.81 -5.93
CA GLU A 69 -8.45 6.05 -7.19
C GLU A 69 -7.39 6.59 -8.14
N GLN A 70 -7.28 7.91 -8.29
CA GLN A 70 -6.31 8.53 -9.18
C GLN A 70 -4.88 8.23 -8.74
N LYS A 71 -4.56 8.34 -7.45
CA LYS A 71 -3.22 8.04 -6.95
C LYS A 71 -2.91 6.53 -6.98
N LEU A 72 -3.89 5.64 -6.77
CA LEU A 72 -3.71 4.21 -6.97
C LEU A 72 -3.42 3.87 -8.44
N LYS A 73 -4.11 4.55 -9.37
CA LYS A 73 -3.86 4.48 -10.82
C LYS A 73 -2.50 5.06 -11.21
N LEU A 74 -2.11 6.22 -10.66
CA LEU A 74 -0.78 6.85 -10.86
C LEU A 74 0.35 5.98 -10.29
N GLY A 75 0.11 5.33 -9.14
CA GLY A 75 0.99 4.31 -8.58
C GLY A 75 1.09 3.05 -9.44
N SER A 76 0.28 2.96 -10.50
CA SER A 76 0.14 1.84 -11.43
C SER A 76 -0.18 0.51 -10.74
N CYS A 77 -0.83 0.53 -9.57
CA CYS A 77 -0.93 -0.65 -8.70
C CYS A 77 -1.53 -1.87 -9.41
N SER A 78 -2.58 -1.68 -10.22
CA SER A 78 -3.25 -2.78 -10.93
C SER A 78 -2.32 -3.49 -11.95
N ASN A 79 -1.65 -2.74 -12.82
CA ASN A 79 -0.71 -3.31 -13.80
C ASN A 79 0.61 -3.76 -13.15
N PHE A 80 0.99 -3.10 -12.05
CA PHE A 80 2.23 -3.35 -11.35
C PHE A 80 2.18 -4.65 -10.54
N LEU A 81 1.09 -4.88 -9.82
CA LEU A 81 0.87 -6.02 -8.93
C LEU A 81 0.24 -7.22 -9.66
N GLY A 82 -0.52 -6.97 -10.72
CA GLY A 82 -1.23 -8.02 -11.47
C GLY A 82 -2.33 -8.70 -10.64
N PHE A 83 -3.02 -9.65 -11.28
CA PHE A 83 -4.04 -10.46 -10.64
C PHE A 83 -4.02 -11.87 -11.24
N LEU A 84 -4.45 -12.86 -10.44
CA LEU A 84 -4.53 -14.24 -10.89
C LEU A 84 -5.77 -14.41 -11.80
N VAL A 85 -5.56 -14.93 -13.00
CA VAL A 85 -6.65 -15.36 -13.89
C VAL A 85 -6.42 -16.82 -14.22
N LYS A 86 -7.41 -17.66 -13.92
CA LYS A 86 -7.42 -19.07 -14.29
C LYS A 86 -8.64 -19.36 -15.16
N GLN A 87 -8.42 -19.84 -16.38
CA GLN A 87 -9.49 -20.25 -17.30
C GLN A 87 -9.24 -21.67 -17.76
N ARG A 88 -10.31 -22.50 -17.77
CA ARG A 88 -10.26 -23.88 -18.28
C ARG A 88 -9.10 -24.71 -17.70
N GLY A 89 -8.81 -24.54 -16.41
CA GLY A 89 -7.72 -25.23 -15.73
C GLY A 89 -6.32 -24.64 -15.92
N ARG A 90 -6.12 -23.69 -16.84
CA ARG A 90 -4.84 -23.02 -17.12
C ARG A 90 -4.77 -21.65 -16.45
N VAL A 91 -3.56 -21.24 -16.08
CA VAL A 91 -3.30 -19.91 -15.49
C VAL A 91 -2.86 -18.97 -16.60
N ASP A 92 -3.71 -17.98 -16.90
CA ASP A 92 -3.48 -16.99 -17.97
C ASP A 92 -2.75 -15.75 -17.47
N LYS A 93 -2.96 -15.38 -16.21
CA LYS A 93 -2.26 -14.27 -15.53
C LYS A 93 -1.93 -14.67 -14.10
N ARG A 94 -0.82 -14.17 -13.58
CA ARG A 94 -0.41 -14.34 -12.17
C ARG A 94 -0.37 -13.00 -11.47
N GLN A 95 -0.77 -13.01 -10.21
CA GLN A 95 -0.44 -11.94 -9.29
C GLN A 95 1.07 -11.99 -9.01
N VAL A 96 1.72 -10.83 -9.06
CA VAL A 96 3.17 -10.63 -8.89
C VAL A 96 3.49 -9.64 -7.77
N GLY A 97 2.49 -9.23 -7.00
CA GLY A 97 2.63 -8.33 -5.88
C GLY A 97 1.36 -8.09 -5.08
N VAL A 98 1.49 -7.35 -3.98
CA VAL A 98 0.38 -6.92 -3.12
C VAL A 98 0.41 -5.42 -2.79
N LEU A 99 -0.77 -4.88 -2.52
CA LEU A 99 -0.98 -3.56 -1.90
C LEU A 99 -1.19 -3.78 -0.40
N ARG A 100 -0.30 -3.24 0.43
CA ARG A 100 -0.40 -3.27 1.89
C ARG A 100 -0.80 -1.91 2.42
N THR A 101 -1.96 -1.83 3.06
CA THR A 101 -2.46 -0.62 3.70
C THR A 101 -2.07 -0.57 5.17
N ASN A 102 -1.63 0.59 5.65
CA ASN A 102 -1.44 0.87 7.07
C ASN A 102 -2.49 1.90 7.51
N CYS A 103 -3.28 1.55 8.52
CA CYS A 103 -4.24 2.43 9.16
C CYS A 103 -4.29 2.09 10.66
N LEU A 104 -4.21 3.09 11.54
CA LEU A 104 -4.17 2.83 12.98
C LEU A 104 -5.56 2.66 13.61
N ASP A 105 -6.65 3.14 12.99
CA ASP A 105 -7.88 3.40 13.77
C ASP A 105 -9.25 3.06 13.17
N CYS A 106 -9.41 2.51 11.96
CA CYS A 106 -10.76 2.11 11.51
C CYS A 106 -10.73 0.99 10.46
N LEU A 107 -11.39 -0.13 10.74
CA LEU A 107 -11.73 -1.18 9.76
C LEU A 107 -12.47 -0.63 8.53
N ASP A 108 -13.21 0.48 8.67
CA ASP A 108 -13.90 1.15 7.55
C ASP A 108 -12.96 1.75 6.51
N ARG A 109 -11.71 2.09 6.86
CA ARG A 109 -10.78 2.76 5.93
C ARG A 109 -9.99 1.81 5.05
N THR A 110 -9.89 0.53 5.43
CA THR A 110 -9.20 -0.50 4.64
C THR A 110 -10.14 -1.24 3.68
N ASN A 111 -11.45 -1.26 3.97
CA ASN A 111 -12.47 -1.92 3.14
C ASN A 111 -12.94 -1.07 1.94
N ILE A 112 -12.50 0.20 1.87
CA ILE A 112 -12.80 1.12 0.77
C ILE A 112 -11.71 1.09 -0.32
N CYS A 113 -10.50 0.67 0.03
CA CYS A 113 -9.39 0.50 -0.91
C CYS A 113 -9.57 -0.75 -1.77
#